data_AF-A0A3R5WKG7-F1
#
_entry.id   AF-A0A3R5WKG7-F1
#
_cell.length_a   1.000
_cell.length_b   1.000
_cell.length_c   1.000
_cell.angle_alpha   90.00
_cell.angle_beta   90.00
_cell.angle_gamma   90.00
#
_symmetry.space_group_name_H-M   'P 1'
#
loop_
_entity.id
_entity.type
_entity.pdbx_description
1 polymer ?
#
loop_
_entity_poly.entity_id
_entity_poly.type
_entity_poly.pdbx_seq_one_letter_code
_entity_poly.pdbx_strand_id
1 'polypeptide(L)'
;IGFDVEIDNNILGIAYSNVHSVFKFKNSKNNDKELIDSHVVSIYGQKELPRNFALQALVSASKNFIKDKTTYSYGDTKIRSNVKHRNHSYNAEALLNYNYLLQNKLVITPNIGLRYGKSRDGIYNETGINVQEIALTMKENN
;
A
#
# COMPACT_ATOMS: atom_id res chain seq x y z
N ILE A 1 10.82 -2.30 -10.41
CA ILE A 1 11.62 -1.97 -11.62
C ILE A 1 11.32 -0.54 -12.03
N GLY A 2 12.28 0.18 -12.61
CA GLY A 2 12.06 1.56 -13.04
C GLY A 2 13.05 1.97 -14.11
N PHE A 3 12.73 3.06 -14.79
CA PHE A 3 13.57 3.69 -15.80
C PHE A 3 13.48 5.19 -15.63
N ASP A 4 14.61 5.87 -15.76
CA ASP A 4 14.74 7.31 -15.62
C ASP A 4 15.64 7.91 -16.70
N VAL A 5 15.41 9.20 -16.94
CA VAL A 5 16.18 10.02 -17.86
C VAL A 5 16.70 11.25 -17.13
N GLU A 6 17.95 11.59 -17.41
CA GLU A 6 18.56 12.83 -16.94
C GLU A 6 18.44 13.91 -18.02
N ILE A 7 17.91 15.07 -17.65
CA ILE A 7 17.75 16.25 -18.51
C ILE A 7 18.21 17.47 -17.73
N ASP A 8 19.33 18.07 -18.13
CA ASP A 8 19.92 19.28 -17.50
C ASP A 8 20.07 19.16 -15.98
N ASN A 9 20.75 18.09 -15.51
CA ASN A 9 20.93 17.75 -14.09
C ASN A 9 19.62 17.49 -13.31
N ASN A 10 18.50 17.31 -14.00
CA ASN A 10 17.23 16.90 -13.42
C ASN A 10 16.95 15.46 -13.83
N ILE A 11 16.33 14.70 -12.93
CA ILE A 11 15.95 13.31 -13.20
C ILE A 11 14.43 13.26 -13.32
N LEU A 12 13.94 12.56 -14.33
CA LEU A 12 12.53 12.19 -14.44
C LEU A 12 12.45 10.69 -14.73
N GLY A 13 11.69 9.98 -13.90
CA GLY A 13 11.60 8.54 -13.98
C GLY A 13 10.22 8.00 -13.74
N ILE A 14 10.03 6.78 -14.21
CA ILE A 14 8.85 5.97 -13.95
C ILE A 14 9.29 4.68 -13.26
N ALA A 15 8.48 4.21 -12.32
CA ALA A 15 8.72 2.96 -11.64
C ALA A 15 7.43 2.15 -11.51
N TYR A 16 7.62 0.84 -11.48
CA TYR A 16 6.60 -0.16 -11.22
C TYR A 16 7.07 -1.08 -10.11
N SER A 17 6.22 -1.26 -9.10
CA SER A 17 6.48 -2.12 -7.96
C SER A 17 5.34 -3.12 -7.79
N ASN A 18 5.71 -4.39 -7.62
CA ASN A 18 4.80 -5.42 -7.17
C ASN A 18 5.10 -5.70 -5.69
N VAL A 19 4.13 -5.46 -4.82
CA VAL A 19 4.26 -5.55 -3.37
C VAL A 19 3.39 -6.68 -2.88
N HIS A 20 4.00 -7.72 -2.32
CA HIS A 20 3.31 -8.84 -1.69
C HIS A 20 3.46 -8.74 -0.18
N SER A 21 2.35 -8.53 0.52
CA SER A 21 2.31 -8.36 1.98
C SER A 21 1.49 -9.48 2.63
N VAL A 22 2.02 -10.05 3.70
CA VAL A 22 1.36 -11.10 4.49
C VAL A 22 1.27 -10.64 5.94
N PHE A 23 0.05 -10.36 6.41
CA PHE A 23 -0.18 -9.99 7.81
C PHE A 23 -0.65 -11.20 8.61
N LYS A 24 0.02 -11.45 9.74
CA LYS A 24 -0.31 -12.51 10.69
C LYS A 24 -0.67 -11.88 12.03
N PHE A 25 -1.86 -12.15 12.54
CA PHE A 25 -2.32 -11.57 13.80
C PHE A 25 -2.11 -12.56 14.95
N LYS A 26 -1.46 -12.09 16.03
CA LYS A 26 -1.02 -12.93 17.16
C LYS A 26 -2.15 -13.41 18.09
N ASN A 27 -3.41 -13.07 17.80
CA ASN A 27 -4.54 -13.36 18.69
C ASN A 27 -5.79 -13.96 17.98
N SER A 28 -5.66 -14.41 16.73
CA SER A 28 -6.73 -15.18 16.09
C SER A 28 -6.59 -16.65 16.48
N LYS A 29 -7.62 -17.21 17.13
CA LYS A 29 -7.75 -18.65 17.40
C LYS A 29 -7.72 -19.52 16.12
N ASN A 30 -7.79 -18.92 14.94
CA ASN A 30 -7.93 -19.59 13.65
C ASN A 30 -6.80 -19.33 12.64
N ASN A 31 -5.66 -18.77 13.05
CA ASN A 31 -4.49 -18.65 12.17
C ASN A 31 -4.80 -17.80 10.91
N ASP A 32 -5.65 -16.77 11.05
CA ASP A 32 -6.07 -15.90 9.96
C ASP A 32 -4.85 -15.17 9.37
N LYS A 33 -4.71 -15.28 8.04
CA LYS A 33 -3.67 -14.62 7.26
C LYS A 33 -4.34 -13.71 6.26
N GLU A 34 -4.02 -12.43 6.33
CA GLU A 34 -4.42 -11.44 5.33
C GLU A 34 -3.30 -11.34 4.28
N LEU A 35 -3.65 -11.57 3.02
CA LEU A 35 -2.75 -11.52 1.88
C LEU A 35 -3.09 -10.31 1.01
N ILE A 36 -2.15 -9.39 0.87
CA ILE A 36 -2.31 -8.18 0.06
C ILE A 36 -1.32 -8.24 -1.10
N ASP A 37 -1.84 -8.35 -2.32
CA ASP A 37 -1.08 -8.25 -3.56
C ASP A 37 -1.31 -6.85 -4.17
N SER A 38 -0.27 -6.02 -4.24
CA SER A 38 -0.38 -4.63 -4.67
C SER A 38 0.50 -4.32 -5.87
N HIS A 39 -0.11 -3.79 -6.92
CA HIS A 39 0.60 -3.28 -8.09
C HIS A 39 0.63 -1.75 -8.02
N VAL A 40 1.84 -1.18 -7.92
CA VAL A 40 2.07 0.25 -7.80
C VAL A 40 2.79 0.75 -9.04
N VAL A 41 2.27 1.81 -9.65
CA VAL A 41 2.96 2.57 -10.69
C VAL A 41 3.25 3.96 -10.14
N SER A 42 4.47 4.43 -10.29
CA SER A 42 4.90 5.76 -9.84
C SER A 42 5.65 6.51 -10.92
N ILE A 43 5.52 7.83 -10.88
CA ILE A 43 6.32 8.78 -11.62
C ILE A 43 7.04 9.62 -10.57
N TYR A 44 8.34 9.77 -10.72
CA TYR A 44 9.16 10.55 -9.80
C TYR A 44 10.08 11.47 -10.57
N GLY A 45 10.44 12.58 -9.96
CA GLY A 45 11.40 13.50 -10.53
C GLY A 45 12.17 14.23 -9.46
N GLN A 46 13.38 14.62 -9.80
CA GLN A 46 14.27 15.40 -8.97
C GLN A 46 14.84 16.56 -9.78
N LYS A 47 14.93 17.72 -9.15
CA LYS A 47 15.52 18.92 -9.71
C LYS A 47 16.48 19.55 -8.72
N GLU A 48 17.71 19.78 -9.17
CA GLU A 48 18.63 20.63 -8.43
C GLU A 48 18.21 22.09 -8.57
N LEU A 49 18.15 22.77 -7.43
CA LEU A 49 17.81 24.17 -7.31
C LEU A 49 19.09 24.96 -6.92
N PRO A 50 19.14 26.26 -7.24
CA PRO A 50 20.24 27.11 -6.81
C PRO A 50 20.43 27.06 -5.28
N ARG A 51 21.66 27.34 -4.82
CA ARG A 51 22.03 27.35 -3.39
C ARG A 51 21.93 25.98 -2.70
N ASN A 52 22.33 24.91 -3.41
CA ASN A 52 22.42 23.54 -2.87
C ASN A 52 21.08 22.95 -2.44
N PHE A 53 19.96 23.47 -2.95
CA PHE A 53 18.66 22.87 -2.71
C PHE A 53 18.41 21.77 -3.75
N ALA A 54 17.66 20.74 -3.38
CA ALA A 54 17.17 19.73 -4.32
C ALA A 54 15.70 19.45 -4.02
N LEU A 55 14.85 19.65 -5.03
CA LEU A 55 13.43 19.34 -4.96
C LEU A 55 13.19 17.96 -5.56
N GLN A 56 12.51 17.09 -4.82
CA GLN A 56 12.05 15.79 -5.28
C GLN A 56 10.54 15.76 -5.23
N ALA A 57 9.91 15.16 -6.24
CA ALA A 57 8.48 14.95 -6.29
C ALA A 57 8.19 13.53 -6.76
N LEU A 58 7.18 12.90 -6.17
CA LEU A 58 6.75 11.56 -6.52
C LEU A 58 5.23 11.50 -6.51
N VAL A 59 4.65 10.93 -7.55
CA VAL A 59 3.23 10.61 -7.62
C VAL A 59 3.09 9.14 -7.94
N SER A 60 2.18 8.46 -7.25
CA SER A 60 1.95 7.04 -7.43
C SER A 60 0.48 6.70 -7.41
N ALA A 61 0.11 5.73 -8.23
CA ALA A 61 -1.19 5.09 -8.23
C ALA A 61 -0.99 3.59 -8.00
N SER A 62 -1.71 3.04 -7.05
CA SER A 62 -1.69 1.61 -6.75
C SER A 62 -3.05 0.98 -6.91
N LYS A 63 -3.03 -0.26 -7.42
CA LYS A 63 -4.15 -1.19 -7.41
C LYS A 63 -3.80 -2.30 -6.45
N ASN A 64 -4.48 -2.34 -5.32
CA ASN A 64 -4.31 -3.36 -4.30
C ASN A 64 -5.40 -4.41 -4.46
N PHE A 65 -4.98 -5.66 -4.63
CA PHE A 65 -5.81 -6.86 -4.60
C PHE A 65 -5.64 -7.49 -3.21
N ILE A 66 -6.60 -7.24 -2.33
CA ILE A 66 -6.62 -7.86 -1.01
C ILE A 66 -7.42 -9.16 -1.15
N LYS A 67 -6.79 -10.28 -0.80
CA LYS A 67 -7.44 -11.59 -0.69
C LYS A 67 -7.49 -11.96 0.78
N ASP A 68 -8.64 -11.73 1.38
CA ASP A 68 -8.90 -12.18 2.74
C ASP A 68 -9.45 -13.60 2.73
N LYS A 69 -8.75 -14.47 3.45
CA LYS A 69 -9.21 -15.82 3.77
C LYS A 69 -9.54 -15.85 5.26
N THR A 70 -10.76 -15.47 5.60
CA THR A 70 -11.28 -15.56 6.96
C THR A 70 -11.98 -16.90 7.14
N THR A 71 -11.53 -17.69 8.12
CA THR A 71 -12.20 -18.94 8.48
C THR A 71 -13.04 -18.67 9.73
N TYR A 72 -14.37 -18.66 9.58
CA TYR A 72 -15.28 -18.60 10.71
C TYR A 72 -15.48 -20.01 11.25
N SER A 73 -15.22 -20.22 12.54
CA SER A 73 -15.58 -21.46 13.24
C SER A 73 -16.86 -21.20 14.04
N TYR A 74 -17.94 -21.93 13.75
CA TYR A 74 -19.17 -21.93 14.54
C TYR A 74 -19.44 -23.37 14.97
N GLY A 75 -19.25 -23.70 16.25
CA GLY A 75 -19.31 -25.09 16.71
C GLY A 75 -18.25 -25.97 16.03
N ASP A 76 -18.65 -27.16 15.55
CA ASP A 76 -17.78 -28.11 14.81
C ASP A 76 -17.65 -27.81 13.30
N THR A 77 -18.39 -26.83 12.77
CA THR A 77 -18.37 -26.47 11.35
C THR A 77 -17.43 -25.30 11.07
N LYS A 78 -16.50 -25.52 10.12
CA LYS A 78 -15.56 -24.52 9.62
C LYS A 78 -16.09 -23.91 8.33
N ILE A 79 -16.59 -22.68 8.39
CA ILE A 79 -17.05 -21.94 7.22
C ILE A 79 -15.89 -21.09 6.70
N ARG A 80 -15.46 -21.36 5.45
CA ARG A 80 -14.40 -20.59 4.78
C ARG A 80 -15.02 -19.47 3.97
N SER A 81 -14.86 -18.22 4.41
CA SER A 81 -15.19 -17.05 3.59
C SER A 81 -13.98 -16.68 2.73
N ASN A 82 -14.18 -16.52 1.42
CA ASN A 82 -13.16 -16.04 0.49
C ASN A 82 -13.57 -14.64 0.03
N VAL A 83 -13.00 -13.61 0.67
CA VAL A 83 -13.33 -12.23 0.33
C VAL A 83 -12.22 -11.67 -0.57
N LYS A 84 -12.61 -11.09 -1.71
CA LYS A 84 -11.70 -10.48 -2.68
C LYS A 84 -12.03 -9.01 -2.79
N HIS A 85 -11.15 -8.15 -2.30
CA HIS A 85 -11.31 -6.70 -2.40
C HIS A 85 -10.34 -6.09 -3.41
N ARG A 86 -10.83 -5.07 -4.12
CA ARG A 86 -10.02 -4.23 -5.01
C ARG A 86 -10.01 -2.82 -4.44
N ASN A 87 -8.85 -2.37 -3.98
CA ASN A 87 -8.67 -1.03 -3.45
C ASN A 87 -7.76 -0.24 -4.39
N HIS A 88 -8.12 1.02 -4.66
CA HIS A 88 -7.28 1.93 -5.42
C HIS A 88 -6.70 2.96 -4.46
N SER A 89 -5.38 3.16 -4.49
CA SER A 89 -4.74 4.21 -3.69
C SER A 89 -3.93 5.14 -4.57
N TYR A 90 -3.90 6.41 -4.20
CA TYR A 90 -3.16 7.46 -4.87
C TYR A 90 -2.30 8.14 -3.82
N ASN A 91 -1.00 8.28 -4.08
CA ASN A 91 -0.10 9.02 -3.22
C ASN A 91 0.65 10.09 -4.01
N ALA A 92 0.85 11.25 -3.41
CA ALA A 92 1.66 12.33 -3.91
C ALA A 92 2.59 12.81 -2.80
N GLU A 93 3.86 12.96 -3.13
CA GLU A 93 4.93 13.34 -2.22
C GLU A 93 5.77 14.44 -2.84
N ALA A 94 6.18 15.41 -2.04
CA ALA A 94 7.12 16.44 -2.42
C ALA A 94 8.10 16.66 -1.27
N LEU A 95 9.40 16.68 -1.57
CA LEU A 95 10.48 16.78 -0.60
C LEU A 95 11.50 17.83 -1.05
N LEU A 96 11.75 18.82 -0.21
CA LEU A 96 12.81 19.80 -0.40
C LEU A 96 13.99 19.43 0.48
N ASN A 97 15.16 19.32 -0.12
CA ASN A 97 16.42 18.96 0.51
C ASN A 97 17.38 20.15 0.43
N TYR A 98 18.25 20.33 1.42
CA TYR A 98 19.32 21.33 1.39
C TYR A 98 20.66 20.66 1.72
N ASN A 99 21.61 20.68 0.80
CA ASN A 99 22.91 20.03 0.98
C ASN A 99 23.91 21.01 1.62
N TYR A 100 24.22 20.79 2.89
CA TYR A 100 25.21 21.56 3.63
C TYR A 100 26.55 20.80 3.69
N LEU A 101 27.58 21.35 3.04
CA LEU A 101 28.93 20.79 3.06
C LEU A 101 29.72 21.35 4.25
N LEU A 102 30.12 20.49 5.17
CA LEU A 102 31.06 20.81 6.24
C LEU A 102 32.51 20.76 5.74
N GLN A 103 33.38 21.50 6.41
CA GLN A 103 34.81 21.63 6.09
C GLN A 103 35.55 20.29 6.01
N ASN A 104 35.01 19.23 6.63
CA ASN A 104 35.61 17.89 6.70
C ASN A 104 35.10 16.93 5.60
N LYS A 105 34.61 17.44 4.46
CA LYS A 105 34.00 16.65 3.36
C LYS A 105 32.75 15.86 3.76
N LEU A 106 32.10 16.26 4.86
CA LEU A 106 30.88 15.64 5.34
C LEU A 106 29.69 16.48 4.85
N VAL A 107 28.68 15.84 4.26
CA VAL A 107 27.47 16.52 3.79
C VAL A 107 26.31 16.19 4.74
N ILE A 108 25.67 17.22 5.28
CA ILE A 108 24.42 17.08 6.02
C ILE A 108 23.30 17.60 5.13
N THR A 109 22.27 16.78 4.95
CA THR A 109 21.12 17.12 4.10
C THR A 109 19.84 17.18 4.93
N PRO A 110 19.55 18.30 5.63
CA PRO A 110 18.21 18.52 6.16
C PRO A 110 17.19 18.48 5.02
N ASN A 111 16.03 17.90 5.30
CA ASN A 111 14.93 17.80 4.36
C ASN A 111 13.60 18.09 5.05
N ILE A 112 12.66 18.62 4.27
CA ILE A 112 11.28 18.84 4.67
C ILE A 112 10.37 18.45 3.52
N GLY A 113 9.27 17.78 3.82
CA GLY A 113 8.38 17.28 2.79
C GLY A 113 6.94 17.18 3.21
N LEU A 114 6.08 17.05 2.20
CA LEU A 114 4.65 16.85 2.33
C LEU A 114 4.27 15.57 1.60
N ARG A 115 3.41 14.79 2.23
CA ARG A 115 2.82 13.58 1.64
C ARG A 115 1.31 13.63 1.75
N TYR A 116 0.66 13.40 0.63
CA TYR A 116 -0.78 13.23 0.53
C TYR A 116 -1.07 11.81 0.04
N GLY A 117 -1.86 11.05 0.81
CA GLY A 117 -2.30 9.72 0.44
C GLY A 117 -3.82 9.64 0.49
N LYS A 118 -4.43 9.07 -0.55
CA LYS A 118 -5.86 8.77 -0.59
C LYS A 118 -6.06 7.33 -1.02
N SER A 119 -6.58 6.51 -0.12
CA SER A 119 -7.11 5.18 -0.43
C SER A 119 -8.61 5.27 -0.65
N ARG A 120 -9.12 4.50 -1.61
CA ARG A 120 -10.56 4.31 -1.82
C ARG A 120 -10.87 2.83 -1.85
N ASP A 121 -11.40 2.36 -0.74
CA ASP A 121 -11.84 0.99 -0.57
C ASP A 121 -12.95 0.69 -1.58
N GLY A 122 -12.77 -0.39 -2.35
CA GLY A 122 -13.80 -0.91 -3.23
C GLY A 122 -14.94 -1.53 -2.44
N ILE A 123 -16.11 -1.60 -3.07
CA ILE A 123 -17.35 -2.15 -2.51
C ILE A 123 -17.09 -3.51 -1.85
N TYR A 124 -17.50 -3.62 -0.59
CA TYR A 124 -17.48 -4.84 0.20
C TYR A 124 -18.45 -5.85 -0.41
N ASN A 125 -17.92 -6.81 -1.17
CA ASN A 125 -18.70 -7.94 -1.66
C ASN A 125 -18.17 -9.20 -0.95
N GLU A 126 -18.78 -9.54 0.18
CA GLU A 126 -18.71 -10.89 0.73
C GLU A 126 -19.45 -11.85 -0.20
N THR A 127 -18.72 -12.63 -0.98
CA THR A 127 -19.27 -13.82 -1.63
C THR A 127 -18.89 -15.04 -0.81
N GLY A 128 -19.88 -15.73 -0.27
CA GLY A 128 -19.69 -16.98 0.48
C GLY A 128 -20.53 -17.12 1.74
N ILE A 129 -21.22 -16.06 2.18
CA ILE A 129 -22.21 -16.17 3.25
C ILE A 129 -23.55 -16.47 2.60
N ASN A 130 -23.91 -17.75 2.53
CA ASN A 130 -25.29 -18.12 2.23
C ASN A 130 -26.11 -17.75 3.48
N VAL A 131 -26.85 -16.63 3.43
CA VAL A 131 -27.66 -16.12 4.55
C VAL A 131 -28.62 -17.21 5.09
N GLN A 132 -28.99 -18.17 4.22
CA GLN A 132 -29.78 -19.35 4.58
C GLN A 132 -29.07 -20.30 5.56
N GLU A 133 -27.75 -20.46 5.49
CA GLU A 133 -26.99 -21.40 6.33
C GLU A 133 -26.79 -20.84 7.76
N ILE A 134 -26.61 -19.52 7.89
CA ILE A 134 -26.62 -18.83 9.19
C ILE A 134 -28.02 -18.88 9.83
N ALA A 135 -29.08 -18.67 9.03
CA ALA A 135 -30.45 -18.72 9.52
C ALA A 135 -30.88 -20.13 9.98
N LEU A 136 -30.44 -21.19 9.29
CA LEU A 136 -30.66 -22.58 9.71
C LEU A 136 -29.94 -22.90 11.02
N THR A 137 -28.68 -22.47 11.16
CA THR A 137 -27.89 -22.71 12.39
C THR A 137 -28.43 -21.93 13.60
N MET A 138 -29.01 -20.74 13.41
CA MET A 138 -29.68 -19.99 14.47
C MET A 138 -31.04 -20.56 14.87
N LYS A 139 -31.71 -21.30 13.97
CA LYS A 139 -33.01 -21.90 14.24
C LYS A 139 -32.90 -23.27 14.94
N GLU A 140 -31.76 -23.94 14.83
CA GLU A 140 -31.50 -25.24 15.48
C GLU A 140 -31.06 -25.11 16.95
N ASN A 141 -30.62 -23.91 17.36
CA ASN A 141 -30.15 -23.60 18.73
C ASN A 141 -31.17 -22.83 19.60
N ASN A 142 -32.45 -22.76 19.20
CA ASN A 142 -33.58 -22.26 20.00
C ASN A 142 -34.63 -23.38 20.18
#